data_AF-A0A9E3XE63-F1
#
_entry.id   AF-A0A9E3XE63-F1
#
_cell.length_a   1.000
_cell.length_b   1.000
_cell.length_c   1.000
_cell.angle_alpha   90.00
_cell.angle_beta   90.00
_cell.angle_gamma   90.00
#
_symmetry.space_group_name_H-M   'P 1'
#
loop_
_entity.id
_entity.type
_entity.pdbx_description
1 polymer ?
#
loop_
_entity_poly.entity_id
_entity_poly.type
_entity_poly.pdbx_seq_one_letter_code
_entity_poly.pdbx_strand_id
1 'polypeptide(L)'
;MRKKYDLSPEVNRFSRNIRTTWQYIFLPAVVIYMLALWHYLAVKPAFNLTLLPYLKNIDLASFIVVIALTLLIFNLKRTYFARKFSRQIIDRQLKRDPGQNENELLEKIFAVLRKKMTRVWLLGLVVVVVGVCYYLLTSLAENMHIYFIIGAFSMLLNYPRSEMFEDIARYVIEEKKMLGLEESDEIVEE
;
A
#
# COMPACT_ATOMS: atom_id res chain seq x y z
N MET A 1 34.01 21.74 4.32
CA MET A 1 33.07 21.27 3.27
C MET A 1 32.30 20.05 3.77
N ARG A 2 31.11 20.22 4.36
CA ARG A 2 30.20 19.07 4.58
C ARG A 2 29.52 18.73 3.26
N LYS A 3 29.55 17.45 2.88
CA LYS A 3 28.77 16.95 1.74
C LYS A 3 27.30 17.25 2.01
N LYS A 4 26.62 17.88 1.04
CA LYS A 4 25.16 17.95 0.99
C LYS A 4 24.66 16.50 1.13
N TYR A 5 24.09 16.16 2.28
CA TYR A 5 23.62 14.80 2.51
C TYR A 5 22.47 14.55 1.54
N ASP A 6 22.72 13.67 0.58
CA ASP A 6 21.68 13.20 -0.30
C ASP A 6 20.86 12.17 0.49
N LEU A 7 19.66 12.58 0.93
CA LEU A 7 18.70 11.73 1.64
C LEU A 7 17.96 10.76 0.69
N SER A 8 18.25 10.83 -0.62
CA SER A 8 17.68 9.93 -1.62
C SER A 8 17.91 8.42 -1.37
N PRO A 9 19.05 7.95 -0.82
CA PRO A 9 19.28 6.53 -0.58
C PRO A 9 18.33 5.94 0.47
N GLU A 10 17.96 6.73 1.48
CA GLU A 10 17.07 6.32 2.58
C GLU A 10 15.63 6.22 2.10
N VAL A 11 15.17 7.22 1.33
CA VAL A 11 13.88 7.20 0.64
C VAL A 11 13.79 6.02 -0.32
N ASN A 12 14.85 5.76 -1.09
CA ASN A 12 14.91 4.63 -2.02
C ASN A 12 14.84 3.28 -1.29
N ARG A 13 15.54 3.13 -0.16
CA ARG A 13 15.47 1.93 0.67
C ARG A 13 14.07 1.72 1.24
N PHE A 14 13.44 2.79 1.73
CA PHE A 14 12.07 2.75 2.25
C PHE A 14 11.05 2.34 1.16
N SER A 15 11.11 2.98 0.00
CA SER A 15 10.26 2.68 -1.16
C SER A 15 10.41 1.22 -1.61
N ARG A 16 11.66 0.74 -1.72
CA ARG A 16 11.94 -0.66 -2.09
C ARG A 16 11.34 -1.63 -1.08
N ASN A 17 11.49 -1.37 0.21
CA ASN A 17 10.90 -2.22 1.26
C ASN A 17 9.37 -2.27 1.14
N ILE A 18 8.71 -1.14 0.91
CA ILE A 18 7.25 -1.10 0.71
C ILE A 18 6.84 -1.94 -0.50
N ARG A 19 7.53 -1.78 -1.64
CA ARG A 19 7.26 -2.55 -2.85
C ARG A 19 7.42 -4.05 -2.60
N THR A 20 8.51 -4.45 -1.96
CA THR A 20 8.79 -5.85 -1.67
C THR A 20 7.74 -6.45 -0.73
N THR A 21 7.36 -5.75 0.35
CA THR A 21 6.29 -6.21 1.24
C THR A 21 4.94 -6.33 0.50
N TRP A 22 4.62 -5.36 -0.36
CA TRP A 22 3.41 -5.41 -1.18
C TRP A 22 3.39 -6.64 -2.09
N GLN A 23 4.48 -6.89 -2.80
CA GLN A 23 4.62 -8.07 -3.66
C GLN A 23 4.52 -9.37 -2.86
N TYR A 24 5.11 -9.47 -1.67
CA TYR A 24 4.98 -10.67 -0.84
C TYR A 24 3.55 -10.96 -0.39
N ILE A 25 2.70 -9.95 -0.25
CA ILE A 25 1.30 -10.15 0.14
C ILE A 25 0.46 -10.57 -1.07
N PHE A 26 0.60 -9.86 -2.20
CA PHE A 26 -0.31 -10.04 -3.33
C PHE A 26 0.16 -11.07 -4.36
N LEU A 27 1.46 -11.34 -4.48
CA LEU A 27 1.98 -12.31 -5.44
C LEU A 27 1.52 -13.74 -5.10
N PRO A 28 1.61 -14.24 -3.85
CA PRO A 28 1.07 -15.56 -3.52
C PRO A 28 -0.43 -15.66 -3.76
N ALA A 29 -1.18 -14.58 -3.47
CA ALA A 29 -2.61 -14.51 -3.75
C ALA A 29 -2.89 -14.70 -5.25
N VAL A 30 -2.19 -13.96 -6.11
CA VAL A 30 -2.30 -14.11 -7.56
C VAL A 30 -1.97 -15.54 -8.01
N VAL A 31 -0.90 -16.14 -7.48
CA VAL A 31 -0.54 -17.54 -7.80
C VAL A 31 -1.63 -18.51 -7.38
N ILE A 32 -2.17 -18.39 -6.16
CA ILE A 32 -3.27 -19.23 -5.67
C ILE A 32 -4.50 -19.11 -6.58
N TYR A 33 -4.87 -17.88 -6.97
CA TYR A 33 -6.00 -17.68 -7.88
C TYR A 33 -5.75 -18.21 -9.29
N MET A 34 -4.52 -18.13 -9.80
CA MET A 34 -4.16 -18.72 -11.09
C MET A 34 -4.21 -20.26 -11.04
N LEU A 35 -3.78 -20.86 -9.94
CA LEU A 35 -3.90 -22.31 -9.71
C LEU A 35 -5.36 -22.75 -9.60
N ALA A 36 -6.19 -21.96 -8.92
CA ALA A 36 -7.63 -22.18 -8.84
C ALA A 36 -8.30 -22.13 -10.23
N LEU A 37 -7.96 -21.12 -11.05
CA LEU A 37 -8.45 -21.02 -12.42
C LEU A 37 -7.98 -22.19 -13.29
N TRP A 38 -6.71 -22.57 -13.18
CA TRP A 38 -6.15 -23.72 -13.90
C TRP A 38 -6.87 -25.02 -13.53
N HIS A 39 -7.03 -25.28 -12.23
CA HIS A 39 -7.75 -26.45 -11.73
C HIS A 39 -9.18 -26.51 -12.26
N TYR A 40 -9.88 -25.39 -12.26
CA TYR A 40 -11.23 -25.28 -12.83
C TYR A 40 -11.24 -25.64 -14.34
N LEU A 41 -10.33 -25.07 -15.14
CA LEU A 41 -10.24 -25.36 -16.58
C LEU A 41 -9.88 -26.83 -16.88
N ALA A 42 -9.09 -27.45 -16.01
CA ALA A 42 -8.66 -28.84 -16.15
C ALA A 42 -9.78 -29.83 -15.77
N VAL A 43 -10.53 -29.55 -14.70
CA VAL A 43 -11.53 -30.48 -14.15
C VAL A 43 -12.91 -30.31 -14.79
N LYS A 44 -13.25 -29.11 -15.30
CA LYS A 44 -14.57 -28.79 -15.88
C LYS A 44 -15.74 -29.33 -15.03
N PRO A 45 -15.88 -28.90 -13.77
CA PRO A 45 -16.86 -29.45 -12.86
C PRO A 45 -18.29 -29.29 -13.41
N ALA A 46 -19.12 -30.33 -13.25
CA ALA A 46 -20.48 -30.35 -13.77
C ALA A 46 -21.35 -29.26 -13.11
N PHE A 47 -22.05 -28.46 -13.92
CA PHE A 47 -22.98 -27.44 -13.47
C PHE A 47 -24.18 -28.06 -12.73
N ASN A 48 -24.25 -27.87 -11.40
CA ASN A 48 -25.42 -28.27 -10.62
C ASN A 48 -26.40 -27.10 -10.46
N LEU A 49 -27.53 -27.17 -11.17
CA LEU A 49 -28.57 -26.14 -11.25
C LEU A 49 -29.36 -25.91 -9.95
N THR A 50 -29.26 -26.79 -8.95
CA THR A 50 -30.09 -26.79 -7.74
C THR A 50 -29.61 -25.84 -6.62
N LEU A 51 -28.37 -25.34 -6.67
CA LEU A 51 -27.79 -24.42 -5.67
C LEU A 51 -27.88 -22.92 -6.07
N LEU A 52 -28.49 -22.60 -7.22
CA LEU A 52 -28.44 -21.28 -7.87
C LEU A 52 -28.86 -20.07 -7.01
N PRO A 53 -29.97 -20.09 -6.25
CA PRO A 53 -30.45 -18.88 -5.59
C PRO A 53 -29.65 -18.51 -4.33
N TYR A 54 -29.20 -19.50 -3.54
CA TYR A 54 -28.36 -19.25 -2.37
C TYR A 54 -26.95 -18.81 -2.78
N LEU A 55 -26.39 -19.43 -3.82
CA LEU A 55 -25.11 -19.00 -4.41
C LEU A 55 -25.20 -17.56 -4.93
N LYS A 56 -26.27 -17.18 -5.65
CA LYS A 56 -26.46 -15.80 -6.14
C LYS A 56 -26.40 -14.72 -5.06
N ASN A 57 -27.00 -14.97 -3.90
CA ASN A 57 -27.00 -14.00 -2.80
C ASN A 57 -25.61 -13.88 -2.15
N ILE A 58 -24.90 -15.01 -2.01
CA ILE A 58 -23.52 -15.04 -1.50
C ILE A 58 -22.56 -14.38 -2.51
N ASP A 59 -22.79 -14.56 -3.81
CA ASP A 59 -22.03 -13.92 -4.89
C ASP A 59 -22.18 -12.40 -4.84
N LEU A 60 -23.42 -11.92 -4.76
CA LEU A 60 -23.70 -10.49 -4.69
C LEU A 60 -23.12 -9.85 -3.42
N ALA A 61 -23.28 -10.51 -2.27
CA ALA A 61 -22.72 -10.04 -1.00
C ALA A 61 -21.19 -9.99 -1.04
N SER A 62 -20.54 -11.05 -1.53
CA SER A 62 -19.09 -11.11 -1.71
C SER A 62 -18.60 -10.02 -2.67
N PHE A 63 -19.33 -9.77 -3.76
CA PHE A 63 -18.99 -8.73 -4.73
C PHE A 63 -19.04 -7.33 -4.12
N ILE A 64 -20.11 -7.02 -3.38
CA ILE A 64 -20.27 -5.74 -2.67
C ILE A 64 -19.14 -5.56 -1.65
N VAL A 65 -18.82 -6.59 -0.87
CA VAL A 65 -17.72 -6.55 0.12
C VAL A 65 -16.38 -6.28 -0.57
N VAL A 66 -16.09 -6.97 -1.67
CA VAL A 66 -14.83 -6.79 -2.42
C VAL A 66 -14.73 -5.40 -3.03
N ILE A 67 -15.81 -4.87 -3.61
CA ILE A 67 -15.84 -3.51 -4.14
C ILE A 67 -15.62 -2.50 -3.00
N ALA A 68 -16.36 -2.63 -1.89
CA ALA A 68 -16.24 -1.72 -0.76
C ALA A 68 -14.82 -1.71 -0.18
N LEU A 69 -14.21 -2.89 0.01
CA LEU A 69 -12.84 -3.03 0.49
C LEU A 69 -11.83 -2.46 -0.51
N THR A 70 -12.03 -2.68 -1.81
CA THR A 70 -11.16 -2.15 -2.86
C THR A 70 -11.22 -0.63 -2.91
N LEU A 71 -12.42 -0.04 -2.91
CA LEU A 71 -12.62 1.41 -2.84
C LEU A 71 -11.99 2.01 -1.58
N LEU A 72 -12.12 1.34 -0.44
CA LEU A 72 -11.49 1.75 0.80
C LEU A 72 -9.96 1.73 0.68
N ILE A 73 -9.37 0.66 0.12
CA ILE A 73 -7.93 0.54 -0.15
C ILE A 73 -7.46 1.70 -1.05
N PHE A 74 -8.17 1.98 -2.15
CA PHE A 74 -7.87 3.08 -3.06
C PHE A 74 -7.96 4.44 -2.37
N ASN A 75 -9.01 4.68 -1.58
CA ASN A 75 -9.20 5.94 -0.87
C ASN A 75 -8.10 6.16 0.18
N LEU A 76 -7.77 5.13 0.96
CA LEU A 76 -6.69 5.20 1.95
C LEU A 76 -5.33 5.41 1.29
N LYS A 77 -5.04 4.71 0.19
CA LYS A 77 -3.82 4.91 -0.60
C LYS A 77 -3.74 6.36 -1.10
N ARG A 78 -4.80 6.85 -1.75
CA ARG A 78 -4.84 8.23 -2.27
C ARG A 78 -4.66 9.26 -1.16
N THR A 79 -5.27 9.04 -0.01
CA THR A 79 -5.21 9.97 1.13
C THR A 79 -3.82 9.99 1.77
N TYR A 80 -3.25 8.82 2.07
CA TYR A 80 -2.00 8.72 2.84
C TYR A 80 -0.73 8.94 2.01
N PHE A 81 -0.82 8.80 0.69
CA PHE A 81 0.30 9.08 -0.21
C PHE A 81 0.13 10.35 -1.02
N ALA A 82 -0.89 11.17 -0.71
CA ALA A 82 -0.96 12.51 -1.25
C ALA A 82 0.21 13.34 -0.72
N ARG A 83 0.86 14.11 -1.59
CA ARG A 83 1.90 15.10 -1.20
C ARG A 83 1.46 15.97 -0.03
N LYS A 84 0.19 16.40 -0.04
CA LYS A 84 -0.43 17.19 1.04
C LYS A 84 -0.36 16.50 2.40
N PHE A 85 -0.54 15.18 2.46
CA PHE A 85 -0.49 14.42 3.72
C PHE A 85 0.94 14.32 4.25
N SER A 86 1.91 14.01 3.39
CA SER A 86 3.34 13.98 3.77
C SER A 86 3.80 15.32 4.31
N ARG A 87 3.44 16.42 3.63
CA ARG A 87 3.76 17.79 4.06
C ARG A 87 3.14 18.12 5.43
N GLN A 88 1.85 17.82 5.62
CA GLN A 88 1.20 18.01 6.91
C GLN A 88 1.85 17.22 8.06
N ILE A 89 2.40 16.03 7.79
CA ILE A 89 3.14 15.27 8.80
C ILE A 89 4.47 15.95 9.11
N ILE A 90 5.22 16.35 8.08
CA ILE A 90 6.51 17.04 8.22
C ILE A 90 6.33 18.31 9.08
N ASP A 91 5.39 19.18 8.69
CA ASP A 91 5.10 20.44 9.40
C ASP A 91 4.71 20.18 10.86
N ARG A 92 3.91 19.15 11.13
CA ARG A 92 3.48 18.80 12.49
C ARG A 92 4.62 18.29 13.36
N GLN A 93 5.56 17.54 12.78
CA GLN A 93 6.70 17.03 13.53
C GLN A 93 7.70 18.15 13.80
N LEU A 94 8.01 18.99 12.80
CA LEU A 94 8.89 20.15 12.98
C LEU A 94 8.33 21.18 13.98
N LYS A 95 7.00 21.38 14.01
CA LYS A 95 6.37 22.24 15.04
C LYS A 95 6.45 21.67 16.46
N ARG A 96 6.55 20.35 16.60
CA ARG A 96 6.64 19.69 17.92
C ARG A 96 8.07 19.63 18.43
N ASP A 97 9.03 19.46 17.53
CA ASP A 97 10.44 19.32 17.87
C ASP A 97 11.33 19.94 16.77
N PRO A 98 11.60 21.26 16.85
CA PRO A 98 12.30 21.99 15.80
C PRO A 98 13.78 21.59 15.66
N GLY A 99 14.44 21.21 16.76
CA GLY A 99 15.88 20.91 16.79
C GLY A 99 16.25 19.51 16.29
N GLN A 100 15.29 18.75 15.79
CA GLN A 100 15.46 17.34 15.46
C GLN A 100 16.35 17.13 14.24
N ASN A 101 17.25 16.13 14.28
CA ASN A 101 18.10 15.80 13.13
C ASN A 101 17.24 15.35 11.93
N GLU A 102 17.71 15.63 10.70
CA GLU A 102 16.99 15.33 9.44
C GLU A 102 16.69 13.83 9.31
N ASN A 103 17.67 12.98 9.67
CA ASN A 103 17.52 11.53 9.63
C ASN A 103 16.48 11.03 10.64
N GLU A 104 16.48 11.57 11.86
CA GLU A 104 15.49 11.21 12.89
C GLU A 104 14.07 11.63 12.48
N LEU A 105 13.95 12.81 11.87
CA LEU A 105 12.69 13.31 11.33
C LEU A 105 12.18 12.40 10.21
N LEU A 106 13.04 12.02 9.27
CA LEU A 106 12.71 11.07 8.21
C LEU A 106 12.28 9.71 8.75
N GLU A 107 12.98 9.16 9.72
CA GLU A 107 12.60 7.89 10.36
C GLU A 107 11.21 7.97 11.01
N LYS A 108 10.90 9.07 11.72
CA LYS A 108 9.57 9.29 12.30
C LYS A 108 8.49 9.40 11.22
N ILE A 109 8.74 10.12 10.13
CA ILE A 109 7.81 10.23 9.01
C ILE A 109 7.58 8.86 8.37
N PHE A 110 8.65 8.11 8.10
CA PHE A 110 8.58 6.75 7.56
C PHE A 110 7.84 5.80 8.49
N ALA A 111 8.00 5.91 9.81
CA ALA A 111 7.26 5.11 10.78
C ALA A 111 5.74 5.39 10.69
N VAL A 112 5.34 6.66 10.57
CA VAL A 112 3.92 7.04 10.39
C VAL A 112 3.37 6.51 9.07
N LEU A 113 4.08 6.72 7.96
CA LEU A 113 3.69 6.22 6.64
C LEU A 113 3.61 4.69 6.62
N ARG A 114 4.56 4.00 7.23
CA ARG A 114 4.57 2.54 7.37
C ARG A 114 3.34 2.06 8.15
N LYS A 115 3.01 2.68 9.27
CA LYS A 115 1.80 2.33 10.06
C LYS A 115 0.52 2.51 9.27
N LYS A 116 0.42 3.57 8.46
CA LYS A 116 -0.72 3.78 7.55
C LYS A 116 -0.76 2.72 6.46
N MET A 117 0.41 2.34 5.93
CA MET A 117 0.52 1.29 4.93
C MET A 117 0.19 -0.10 5.43
N THR A 118 0.54 -0.43 6.67
CA THR A 118 0.15 -1.69 7.29
C THR A 118 -1.36 -1.87 7.31
N ARG A 119 -2.14 -0.79 7.49
CA ARG A 119 -3.61 -0.88 7.41
C ARG A 119 -4.08 -1.23 6.00
N VAL A 120 -3.47 -0.64 4.97
CA VAL A 120 -3.78 -0.96 3.57
C VAL A 120 -3.40 -2.42 3.26
N TRP A 121 -2.25 -2.88 3.75
CA TRP A 121 -1.81 -4.27 3.63
C TRP A 121 -2.77 -5.25 4.30
N LEU A 122 -3.22 -4.95 5.53
CA LEU A 122 -4.18 -5.78 6.25
C LEU A 122 -5.52 -5.87 5.52
N LEU A 123 -6.03 -4.74 5.02
CA LEU A 123 -7.25 -4.73 4.20
C LEU A 123 -7.07 -5.54 2.90
N GLY A 124 -5.90 -5.42 2.26
CA GLY A 124 -5.55 -6.23 1.10
C GLY A 124 -5.54 -7.72 1.41
N LEU A 125 -4.92 -8.12 2.53
CA LEU A 125 -4.90 -9.51 2.99
C LEU A 125 -6.31 -10.03 3.28
N VAL A 126 -7.18 -9.22 3.89
CA VAL A 126 -8.58 -9.57 4.12
C VAL A 126 -9.30 -9.84 2.80
N VAL A 127 -9.08 -9.03 1.75
CA VAL A 127 -9.68 -9.29 0.43
C VAL A 127 -9.19 -10.63 -0.15
N VAL A 128 -7.90 -10.93 -0.01
CA VAL A 128 -7.34 -12.21 -0.46
C VAL A 128 -7.99 -13.37 0.28
N VAL A 129 -8.07 -13.31 1.61
CA VAL A 129 -8.68 -14.36 2.44
C VAL A 129 -10.15 -14.56 2.08
N VAL A 130 -10.92 -13.48 1.94
CA VAL A 130 -12.33 -13.54 1.56
C VAL A 130 -12.49 -14.27 0.23
N GLY A 131 -11.67 -13.96 -0.78
CA GLY A 131 -11.81 -14.62 -2.08
C GLY A 131 -11.29 -16.06 -2.12
N VAL A 132 -10.28 -16.42 -1.31
CA VAL A 132 -9.85 -17.82 -1.14
C VAL A 132 -10.93 -18.64 -0.43
N CYS A 133 -11.48 -18.12 0.67
CA CYS A 133 -12.58 -18.77 1.38
C CYS A 133 -13.81 -18.92 0.47
N TYR A 134 -14.14 -17.87 -0.29
CA TYR A 134 -15.22 -17.93 -1.28
C TYR A 134 -14.96 -19.00 -2.35
N TYR A 135 -13.75 -19.06 -2.93
CA TYR A 135 -13.37 -20.13 -3.87
C TYR A 135 -13.58 -21.55 -3.30
N LEU A 136 -13.19 -21.77 -2.04
CA LEU A 136 -13.38 -23.06 -1.38
C LEU A 136 -14.87 -23.41 -1.16
N LEU A 137 -15.71 -22.42 -0.89
CA LEU A 137 -17.13 -22.62 -0.61
C LEU A 137 -18.00 -22.74 -1.85
N THR A 138 -17.62 -22.07 -2.94
CA THR A 138 -18.45 -21.90 -4.13
C THR A 138 -17.74 -22.36 -5.39
N SER A 139 -17.04 -23.50 -5.36
CA SER A 139 -16.19 -24.05 -6.45
C SER A 139 -16.79 -24.07 -7.87
N LEU A 140 -18.09 -23.76 -8.00
CA LEU A 140 -18.90 -23.70 -9.22
C LEU A 140 -19.28 -22.26 -9.66
N ALA A 141 -18.90 -21.20 -8.93
CA ALA A 141 -19.33 -19.81 -9.19
C ALA A 141 -18.32 -19.03 -10.06
N GLU A 142 -18.40 -19.27 -11.37
CA GLU A 142 -17.43 -18.86 -12.39
C GLU A 142 -17.11 -17.36 -12.43
N ASN A 143 -18.15 -16.52 -12.43
CA ASN A 143 -17.98 -15.08 -12.67
C ASN A 143 -17.21 -14.39 -11.53
N MET A 144 -17.40 -14.86 -10.30
CA MET A 144 -16.80 -14.25 -9.12
C MET A 144 -15.31 -14.55 -8.98
N HIS A 145 -14.87 -15.75 -9.41
CA HIS A 145 -13.44 -16.09 -9.41
C HIS A 145 -12.63 -15.17 -10.34
N ILE A 146 -13.20 -14.84 -11.50
CA ILE A 146 -12.59 -13.88 -12.44
C ILE A 146 -12.47 -12.49 -11.80
N TYR A 147 -13.49 -12.03 -11.06
CA TYR A 147 -13.40 -10.74 -10.35
C TYR A 147 -12.35 -10.74 -9.24
N PHE A 148 -12.20 -11.83 -8.49
CA PHE A 148 -11.13 -11.95 -7.50
C PHE A 148 -9.74 -11.99 -8.13
N ILE A 149 -9.57 -12.67 -9.26
CA ILE A 149 -8.33 -12.67 -10.05
C ILE A 149 -8.00 -11.25 -10.50
N ILE A 150 -8.93 -10.58 -11.18
CA ILE A 150 -8.73 -9.21 -11.68
C ILE A 150 -8.44 -8.26 -10.51
N GLY A 151 -9.16 -8.40 -9.39
CA GLY A 151 -8.92 -7.62 -8.18
C GLY A 151 -7.53 -7.84 -7.58
N ALA A 152 -7.10 -9.09 -7.42
CA ALA A 152 -5.78 -9.44 -6.90
C ALA A 152 -4.66 -8.94 -7.83
N PHE A 153 -4.80 -9.09 -9.14
CA PHE A 153 -3.87 -8.54 -10.13
C PHE A 153 -3.82 -7.01 -10.09
N SER A 154 -4.99 -6.36 -10.01
CA SER A 154 -5.08 -4.90 -9.91
C SER A 154 -4.37 -4.40 -8.65
N MET A 155 -4.52 -5.10 -7.52
CA MET A 155 -3.78 -4.77 -6.30
C MET A 155 -2.29 -5.02 -6.47
N LEU A 156 -1.86 -6.16 -7.02
CA LEU A 156 -0.44 -6.45 -7.26
C LEU A 156 0.25 -5.36 -8.11
N LEU A 157 -0.40 -4.91 -9.18
CA LEU A 157 0.11 -3.86 -10.07
C LEU A 157 0.05 -2.47 -9.44
N ASN A 158 -0.92 -2.22 -8.56
CA ASN A 158 -1.14 -0.93 -7.92
C ASN A 158 -0.32 -0.76 -6.62
N TYR A 159 0.96 -1.13 -6.65
CA TYR A 159 1.87 -0.86 -5.53
C TYR A 159 2.19 0.66 -5.41
N PRO A 160 2.58 1.16 -4.22
CA PRO A 160 3.08 2.54 -4.07
C PRO A 160 4.39 2.71 -4.84
N ARG A 161 4.46 3.66 -5.77
CA ARG A 161 5.65 3.92 -6.60
C ARG A 161 6.68 4.77 -5.86
N SER A 162 7.96 4.66 -6.24
CA SER A 162 9.05 5.49 -5.69
C SER A 162 8.79 6.98 -5.83
N GLU A 163 8.23 7.38 -6.98
CA GLU A 163 7.81 8.74 -7.32
C GLU A 163 6.93 9.39 -6.24
N MET A 164 6.18 8.59 -5.46
CA MET A 164 5.32 9.10 -4.38
C MET A 164 6.10 9.57 -3.15
N PHE A 165 7.38 9.19 -3.04
CA PHE A 165 8.23 9.45 -1.88
C PHE A 165 9.43 10.35 -2.19
N GLU A 166 9.76 10.56 -3.46
CA GLU A 166 10.92 11.35 -3.92
C GLU A 166 10.93 12.77 -3.33
N ASP A 167 9.75 13.38 -3.18
CA ASP A 167 9.63 14.73 -2.65
C ASP A 167 9.81 14.83 -1.12
N ILE A 168 9.78 13.72 -0.37
CA ILE A 168 9.82 13.75 1.11
C ILE A 168 11.15 14.31 1.62
N ALA A 169 12.27 13.83 1.08
CA ALA A 169 13.60 14.32 1.42
C ALA A 169 13.73 15.83 1.15
N ARG A 170 13.22 16.26 -0.02
CA ARG A 170 13.23 17.67 -0.41
C ARG A 170 12.38 18.53 0.54
N TYR A 171 11.19 18.07 0.91
CA TYR A 171 10.32 18.81 1.83
C TYR A 171 10.91 18.94 3.23
N VAL A 172 11.63 17.93 3.73
CA VAL A 172 12.32 18.02 5.03
C VAL A 172 13.37 19.12 5.03
N ILE A 173 14.18 19.19 3.96
CA ILE A 173 15.23 20.21 3.81
C ILE A 173 14.62 21.61 3.64
N GLU A 174 13.63 21.75 2.74
CA GLU A 174 12.98 23.04 2.47
C GLU A 174 12.28 23.60 3.71
N GLU A 175 11.56 22.77 4.47
CA GLU A 175 10.79 23.24 5.62
C GLU A 175 11.70 23.60 6.81
N LYS A 176 12.82 22.89 7.01
CA LYS A 176 13.85 23.30 8.00
C LYS A 176 14.46 24.66 7.66
N LYS A 177 14.78 24.87 6.39
CA LYS A 177 15.33 26.14 5.91
C LYS A 177 14.35 27.30 6.12
N MET A 178 13.07 27.10 5.83
CA MET A 178 12.03 28.12 6.06
C MET A 178 11.87 28.48 7.54
N LEU A 179 12.12 27.53 8.44
CA LEU A 179 12.02 27.75 9.89
C LEU A 179 13.29 28.38 10.50
N GLY A 180 14.32 28.65 9.71
CA GLY A 180 15.60 29.20 10.21
C GLY A 180 16.33 28.25 11.16
N LEU A 181 16.08 26.94 11.02
CA LEU A 181 16.66 25.86 11.82
C LEU A 181 17.87 25.20 11.13
N GLU A 182 18.35 25.77 10.04
CA GLU A 182 19.74 25.56 9.63
C GLU A 182 20.61 26.17 10.74
N GLU A 183 21.42 25.36 11.42
CA GLU A 183 22.47 25.89 12.27
C GLU A 183 23.26 26.90 11.43
N SER A 184 23.20 28.17 11.82
CA SER A 184 24.05 29.21 11.27
C SER A 184 25.48 28.71 11.41
N ASP A 185 26.15 28.46 10.29
CA ASP A 185 27.58 28.22 10.25
C ASP A 185 28.26 29.47 10.88
N GLU A 186 28.61 29.41 12.17
CA GLU A 186 29.61 30.30 12.72
C GLU A 186 30.91 29.98 11.97
N ILE A 187 31.25 30.87 11.04
CA ILE A 187 32.56 30.92 10.41
C ILE A 187 33.55 31.20 11.55
N VAL A 188 34.17 30.14 12.07
CA VAL A 188 35.39 30.29 12.87
C VAL A 188 36.49 30.64 11.87
N GLU A 189 36.75 31.95 11.70
CA GLU A 189 37.97 32.44 11.08
C GLU A 189 39.13 32.15 12.04
N GLU A 190 40.05 31.28 11.60
CA GLU A 190 41.44 31.22 12.11
C GLU A 190 42.34 32.07 11.22
#